data_AF-A0A0Q6SCK0-F1
#
_entry.id   AF-A0A0Q6SCK0-F1
#
_cell.length_a   1.000
_cell.length_b   1.000
_cell.length_c   1.000
_cell.angle_alpha   90.00
_cell.angle_beta   90.00
_cell.angle_gamma   90.00
#
_symmetry.space_group_name_H-M   'P 1'
#
loop_
_entity.id
_entity.type
_entity.pdbx_description
1 polymer ?
#
loop_
_entity_poly.entity_id
_entity_poly.type
_entity_poly.pdbx_seq_one_letter_code
_entity_poly.pdbx_strand_id
1 'polypeptide(L)'
;MTIGVGGFAIFWWLLQQGYEVSQARNMLLLLFVIFENFQTFLSRSERKSIVALAFLGNPLLLLSIVASQALHLSAMCIPWLRETLQLTPISLAQWAWICVAASSILFVSELDKWLMRRSTVI
;
A
#
# COMPACT_ATOMS: atom_id res chain seq x y z
N MET A 1 0.97 13.57 -0.53
CA MET A 1 -0.43 13.88 -0.88
C MET A 1 -1.17 12.67 -1.48
N THR A 2 -0.53 11.87 -2.33
CA THR A 2 -1.12 10.68 -2.99
C THR A 2 -1.76 9.67 -2.04
N ILE A 3 -1.12 9.35 -0.91
CA ILE A 3 -1.66 8.39 0.08
C ILE A 3 -2.92 8.91 0.75
N GLY A 4 -2.96 10.19 1.10
CA GLY A 4 -4.15 10.81 1.71
C GLY A 4 -5.34 10.83 0.75
N VAL A 5 -5.10 11.21 -0.51
CA VAL A 5 -6.14 11.23 -1.55
C VAL A 5 -6.61 9.81 -1.88
N GLY A 6 -5.69 8.85 -2.06
CA GLY A 6 -6.01 7.46 -2.36
C GLY A 6 -6.75 6.77 -1.22
N GLY A 7 -6.31 6.99 0.03
CA GLY A 7 -6.99 6.49 1.22
C GLY A 7 -8.40 7.04 1.37
N PHE A 8 -8.57 8.36 1.20
CA PHE A 8 -9.89 8.99 1.25
C PHE A 8 -10.81 8.48 0.13
N ALA A 9 -10.32 8.37 -1.10
CA ALA A 9 -11.10 7.87 -2.24
C ALA A 9 -11.58 6.44 -2.02
N ILE A 10 -10.70 5.53 -1.57
CA ILE A 10 -11.06 4.14 -1.26
C ILE A 10 -12.06 4.08 -0.11
N PHE A 11 -11.83 4.85 0.96
CA PHE A 11 -12.73 4.89 2.12
C PHE A 11 -14.12 5.41 1.73
N TRP A 12 -14.19 6.48 0.94
CA TRP A 12 -15.44 7.01 0.41
C TRP A 12 -16.17 5.99 -0.47
N TRP A 13 -15.43 5.31 -1.36
CA TRP A 13 -15.98 4.26 -2.20
C TRP A 13 -16.58 3.12 -1.37
N LEU A 14 -15.89 2.69 -0.32
CA LEU A 14 -16.36 1.63 0.57
C LEU A 14 -17.67 1.98 1.28
N LEU A 15 -17.80 3.22 1.75
CA LEU A 15 -19.05 3.69 2.36
C LEU A 15 -20.20 3.71 1.35
N GLN A 16 -19.95 4.10 0.10
CA GLN A 16 -20.96 4.10 -0.96
C GLN A 16 -21.40 2.68 -1.36
N GLN A 17 -20.54 1.68 -1.17
CA GLN A 17 -20.87 0.26 -1.39
C GLN A 17 -21.68 -0.34 -0.22
N GLY A 18 -22.00 0.44 0.82
CA GLY A 18 -22.77 0.00 1.97
C GLY A 18 -21.96 -0.74 3.04
N TYR A 19 -20.63 -0.66 3.01
CA TYR A 19 -19.80 -1.21 4.08
C TYR A 19 -20.00 -0.41 5.37
N GLU A 20 -19.99 -1.10 6.51
CA GLU A 20 -19.92 -0.42 7.80
C GLU A 20 -18.61 0.35 7.95
N VAL A 21 -18.65 1.43 8.72
CA VAL A 21 -17.48 2.27 9.04
C VAL A 21 -16.35 1.44 9.67
N SER A 22 -16.69 0.43 10.49
CA SER A 22 -15.73 -0.50 11.11
C SER A 22 -14.95 -1.29 10.04
N GLN A 23 -15.65 -1.86 9.06
CA GLN A 23 -15.06 -2.63 7.97
C GLN A 23 -14.26 -1.73 7.01
N ALA A 24 -14.80 -0.55 6.67
CA ALA A 24 -14.12 0.42 5.84
C ALA A 24 -12.80 0.89 6.48
N ARG A 25 -12.78 1.08 7.81
CA ARG A 25 -11.55 1.39 8.57
C ARG A 25 -10.56 0.23 8.53
N ASN A 26 -11.01 -1.02 8.71
CA ASN A 26 -10.14 -2.19 8.63
C ASN A 26 -9.47 -2.30 7.25
N MET A 27 -10.23 -2.09 6.17
CA MET A 27 -9.70 -2.06 4.81
C MET A 27 -8.75 -0.89 4.57
N LEU A 28 -9.07 0.29 5.11
CA LEU A 28 -8.21 1.47 5.00
C LEU A 28 -6.86 1.24 5.72
N LEU A 29 -6.85 0.56 6.87
CA LEU A 29 -5.62 0.19 7.56
C LEU A 29 -4.75 -0.75 6.70
N LEU A 30 -5.36 -1.78 6.09
CA LEU A 30 -4.65 -2.66 5.16
C LEU A 30 -4.09 -1.89 3.95
N LEU A 31 -4.88 -0.98 3.38
CA LEU A 31 -4.44 -0.11 2.27
C LEU A 31 -3.22 0.71 2.68
N PHE A 32 -3.21 1.31 3.88
CA PHE A 32 -2.05 2.07 4.36
C PHE A 32 -0.81 1.21 4.55
N VAL A 33 -0.94 0.00 5.10
CA VAL A 33 0.20 -0.92 5.23
C VAL A 33 0.81 -1.25 3.86
N ILE A 34 -0.04 -1.51 2.86
CA ILE A 34 0.43 -1.78 1.49
C ILE A 34 1.03 -0.53 0.86
N PHE A 35 0.45 0.66 1.08
CA PHE A 35 1.04 1.92 0.60
C PHE A 35 2.41 2.19 1.21
N GLU A 36 2.62 1.94 2.51
CA GLU A 36 3.93 2.10 3.15
C GLU A 36 4.97 1.11 2.59
N ASN A 37 4.56 -0.13 2.30
CA ASN A 37 5.42 -1.08 1.61
C ASN A 37 5.82 -0.57 0.21
N PHE A 38 4.87 -0.05 -0.56
CA PHE A 38 5.18 0.56 -1.86
C PHE A 38 6.03 1.82 -1.73
N GLN A 39 5.76 2.69 -0.76
CA GLN A 39 6.59 3.87 -0.51
C GLN A 39 8.02 3.50 -0.14
N THR A 40 8.21 2.48 0.69
CA THR A 40 9.56 1.97 1.05
C THR A 40 10.29 1.49 -0.20
N PHE A 41 9.57 0.90 -1.15
CA PHE A 41 10.13 0.53 -2.45
C PHE A 41 10.47 1.77 -3.31
N LEU A 42 9.60 2.79 -3.31
CA LEU A 42 9.78 4.03 -4.05
C LEU A 42 10.93 4.89 -3.52
N SER A 43 11.04 5.04 -2.20
CA SER A 43 12.06 5.85 -1.51
C SER A 43 13.46 5.27 -1.71
N ARG A 44 13.57 3.95 -1.88
CA ARG A 44 14.84 3.31 -2.25
C ARG A 44 15.38 3.78 -3.61
N SER A 45 14.50 4.24 -4.50
CA SER A 45 14.86 4.58 -5.87
C SER A 45 14.50 6.02 -6.23
N GLU A 46 15.08 6.99 -5.51
CA GLU A 46 14.98 8.42 -5.84
C GLU A 46 15.52 8.75 -7.25
N ARG A 47 16.51 8.00 -7.78
CA ARG A 47 17.16 8.33 -9.07
C ARG A 47 16.97 7.32 -10.21
N LYS A 48 16.50 6.09 -9.96
CA LYS A 48 16.29 5.07 -11.03
C LYS A 48 14.80 4.68 -11.13
N SER A 49 14.34 4.36 -12.34
CA SER A 49 12.97 3.84 -12.54
C SER A 49 12.83 2.47 -11.87
N ILE A 50 11.68 2.25 -11.25
CA ILE A 50 11.24 0.98 -10.63
C ILE A 50 11.28 -0.16 -11.66
N VAL A 51 10.96 0.15 -12.92
CA VAL A 51 10.97 -0.80 -14.05
C VAL A 51 12.38 -1.31 -14.37
N ALA A 52 13.42 -0.54 -14.03
CA ALA A 52 14.82 -0.91 -14.27
C ALA A 52 15.49 -1.53 -13.03
N LEU A 53 14.80 -1.57 -11.88
CA LEU A 53 15.34 -2.12 -10.65
C LEU A 53 14.94 -3.60 -10.52
N ALA A 54 15.93 -4.49 -10.48
CA ALA A 54 15.69 -5.90 -10.23
C ALA A 54 14.96 -6.07 -8.89
N PHE A 55 13.70 -6.52 -8.96
CA PHE A 55 12.82 -6.79 -7.81
C PHE A 55 13.48 -7.72 -6.77
N LEU A 56 14.45 -8.52 -7.21
CA LEU A 56 15.20 -9.52 -6.42
C LEU A 56 16.61 -9.07 -5.98
N GLY A 57 17.05 -7.87 -6.34
CA GLY A 57 18.43 -7.43 -6.11
C GLY A 57 18.77 -7.02 -4.67
N ASN A 58 17.80 -7.01 -3.73
CA ASN A 58 18.06 -6.62 -2.35
C ASN A 58 17.27 -7.47 -1.34
N PRO A 59 17.96 -8.35 -0.59
CA PRO A 59 17.32 -9.22 0.40
C PRO A 59 16.67 -8.45 1.55
N LEU A 60 17.13 -7.24 1.89
CA LEU A 60 16.49 -6.40 2.91
C LEU A 60 15.09 -5.95 2.50
N LEU A 61 14.83 -5.77 1.21
CA LEU A 61 13.52 -5.34 0.70
C LEU A 61 12.52 -6.50 0.74
N LEU A 62 12.96 -7.68 0.33
CA LEU A 62 12.21 -8.92 0.49
C LEU A 62 11.90 -9.17 1.97
N LEU A 63 12.87 -8.95 2.86
CA LEU A 63 12.68 -9.07 4.29
C LEU A 63 11.65 -8.06 4.82
N SER A 64 11.67 -6.79 4.38
CA SER A 64 10.67 -5.79 4.79
C SER A 64 9.26 -6.14 4.32
N ILE A 65 9.10 -6.63 3.08
CA ILE A 65 7.80 -7.07 2.57
C ILE A 65 7.30 -8.27 3.38
N VAL A 66 8.14 -9.29 3.56
CA VAL A 66 7.78 -10.49 4.33
C VAL A 66 7.49 -10.14 5.80
N ALA A 67 8.28 -9.27 6.42
CA ALA A 67 8.09 -8.81 7.79
C ALA A 67 6.79 -7.99 7.93
N SER A 68 6.46 -7.14 6.97
CA SER A 68 5.23 -6.36 6.95
C SER A 68 3.99 -7.26 6.80
N GLN A 69 4.03 -8.22 5.87
CA GLN A 69 2.98 -9.24 5.77
C GLN A 69 2.86 -10.06 7.05
N ALA A 70 3.98 -10.53 7.61
CA ALA A 70 4.01 -11.32 8.84
C ALA A 70 3.46 -10.52 10.03
N LEU A 71 3.79 -9.23 10.13
CA LEU A 71 3.26 -8.33 11.16
C LEU A 71 1.75 -8.14 10.99
N HIS A 72 1.27 -7.99 9.76
CA HIS A 72 -0.16 -7.82 9.48
C HIS A 72 -0.97 -9.09 9.78
N LEU A 73 -0.44 -10.27 9.42
CA LEU A 73 -0.99 -11.57 9.79
C LEU A 73 -0.97 -11.77 11.31
N SER A 74 0.13 -11.39 11.96
CA SER A 74 0.29 -11.49 13.43
C SER A 74 -0.69 -10.56 14.15
N ALA A 75 -0.93 -9.36 13.62
CA ALA A 75 -1.92 -8.41 14.14
C ALA A 75 -3.35 -8.97 14.12
N MET A 76 -3.69 -9.82 13.14
CA MET A 76 -4.98 -10.51 13.06
C MET A 76 -5.10 -11.69 14.04
N CYS A 77 -3.98 -12.34 14.37
CA CYS A 77 -3.93 -13.46 15.31
C CYS A 77 -3.88 -13.04 16.78
N ILE A 78 -3.36 -11.84 17.08
CA ILE A 78 -3.26 -11.34 18.46
C ILE A 78 -4.59 -10.68 18.86
N PRO A 79 -5.37 -11.28 19.78
CA PRO A 79 -6.71 -10.81 20.12
C PRO A 79 -6.73 -9.38 20.69
N TRP A 80 -5.71 -9.00 21.47
CA TRP A 80 -5.57 -7.64 22.00
C TRP A 80 -5.42 -6.59 20.89
N LEU A 81 -4.60 -6.88 19.87
CA LEU A 81 -4.39 -5.97 18.75
C LEU A 81 -5.64 -5.92 17.85
N ARG A 82 -6.27 -7.08 17.65
CA ARG A 82 -7.49 -7.24 16.87
C ARG A 82 -8.66 -6.43 17.44
N GLU A 83 -8.89 -6.48 18.75
CA GLU A 83 -9.95 -5.70 19.39
C GLU A 83 -9.66 -4.21 19.37
N THR A 84 -8.41 -3.81 19.65
CA THR A 84 -8.02 -2.39 19.71
C THR A 84 -8.11 -1.71 18.35
N LEU A 85 -7.65 -2.39 17.29
CA LEU A 85 -7.68 -1.89 15.92
C LEU A 85 -8.99 -2.23 15.19
N GLN A 86 -9.92 -2.95 15.84
CA GLN A 86 -11.14 -3.49 15.25
C GLN A 86 -10.89 -4.27 13.94
N LEU A 87 -9.83 -5.09 13.94
CA LEU A 87 -9.45 -5.88 12.79
C LEU A 87 -10.42 -7.06 12.63
N THR A 88 -11.05 -7.13 11.47
CA THR A 88 -11.77 -8.31 11.02
C THR A 88 -10.88 -9.14 10.10
N PRO A 89 -11.04 -10.48 10.04
CA PRO A 89 -10.27 -11.32 9.13
C PRO A 89 -10.59 -10.88 7.70
N ILE A 90 -9.58 -10.39 6.99
CA ILE A 90 -9.71 -9.93 5.61
C ILE A 90 -9.56 -11.14 4.70
N SER A 91 -10.46 -11.30 3.73
CA SER A 91 -10.36 -12.41 2.78
C SER A 91 -9.19 -12.20 1.82
N LEU A 92 -8.64 -13.29 1.30
CA LEU A 92 -7.53 -13.25 0.34
C LEU A 92 -7.90 -12.44 -0.93
N ALA A 93 -9.17 -12.45 -1.31
CA ALA A 93 -9.70 -11.65 -2.41
C ALA A 93 -9.68 -10.14 -2.13
N GLN A 94 -10.07 -9.73 -0.92
CA GLN A 94 -9.98 -8.32 -0.49
C GLN A 94 -8.52 -7.87 -0.44
N TRP A 95 -7.63 -8.75 0.00
CA TRP A 95 -6.18 -8.51 0.00
C TRP A 95 -5.67 -8.24 -1.42
N ALA A 96 -6.01 -9.11 -2.38
CA ALA A 96 -5.61 -8.95 -3.78
C ALA A 96 -6.15 -7.65 -4.40
N TRP A 97 -7.43 -7.34 -4.19
CA TRP A 97 -8.04 -6.11 -4.71
C TRP A 97 -7.41 -4.84 -4.13
N ILE A 98 -7.13 -4.82 -2.81
CA ILE A 98 -6.45 -3.69 -2.18
C ILE A 98 -5.01 -3.58 -2.66
N CYS A 99 -4.30 -4.69 -2.88
CA CYS A 99 -2.97 -4.66 -3.51
C CYS A 99 -3.01 -4.03 -4.89
N VAL A 100 -3.98 -4.39 -5.72
CA VAL A 100 -4.16 -3.79 -7.05
C VAL A 100 -4.46 -2.30 -6.91
N ALA A 101 -5.39 -1.91 -6.04
CA ALA A 101 -5.70 -0.51 -5.79
C ALA A 101 -4.48 0.28 -5.31
N ALA A 102 -3.69 -0.29 -4.39
CA ALA A 102 -2.50 0.35 -3.85
C ALA A 102 -1.36 0.45 -4.86
N SER A 103 -1.28 -0.48 -5.83
CA SER A 103 -0.27 -0.44 -6.90
C SER A 103 -0.37 0.83 -7.78
N SER A 104 -1.52 1.52 -7.77
CA SER A 104 -1.72 2.82 -8.42
C SER A 104 -0.66 3.86 -8.01
N ILE A 105 -0.15 3.80 -6.78
CA ILE A 105 0.90 4.71 -6.30
C ILE A 105 2.21 4.56 -7.08
N LEU A 106 2.51 3.34 -7.56
CA LEU A 106 3.69 3.08 -8.39
C LEU A 106 3.55 3.76 -9.74
N PHE A 107 2.35 3.71 -10.34
CA PHE A 107 2.07 4.39 -11.60
C PHE A 107 2.19 5.90 -11.47
N VAL A 108 1.62 6.49 -10.40
CA VAL A 108 1.73 7.93 -10.13
C VAL A 108 3.20 8.34 -9.96
N SER A 109 3.99 7.57 -9.21
CA SER A 109 5.41 7.88 -9.00
C SER A 109 6.25 7.78 -10.28
N GLU A 110 6.01 6.80 -11.14
CA GLU A 110 6.72 6.71 -12.43
C GLU A 110 6.29 7.82 -13.40
N LEU A 111 5.02 8.22 -13.39
CA LEU A 111 4.52 9.39 -14.13
C LEU A 111 5.23 10.67 -13.68
N ASP A 112 5.33 10.91 -12.38
CA ASP A 112 6.03 12.08 -11.83
C ASP A 112 7.51 12.09 -12.24
N LYS A 113 8.20 10.94 -12.15
CA LYS A 113 9.59 10.81 -12.62
C LYS A 113 9.73 11.06 -14.11
N TRP A 114 8.78 10.60 -14.92
CA TRP A 114 8.79 10.81 -16.37
C TRP A 114 8.57 12.27 -16.75
N LEU A 115 7.65 12.96 -16.07
CA LEU A 115 7.42 14.39 -16.24
C LEU A 115 8.65 15.21 -15.84
N MET A 116 9.29 14.88 -14.71
CA MET A 116 10.54 15.54 -14.27
C MET A 116 11.67 15.34 -15.28
N ARG A 117 11.87 14.12 -15.80
CA ARG A 117 12.89 13.84 -16.83
C ARG A 117 12.67 14.64 -18.11
N ARG A 118 11.41 14.93 -18.47
CA ARG A 118 11.08 15.81 -19.60
C ARG A 118 11.34 17.28 -19.30
N SER A 119 11.16 17.72 -18.07
CA SER A 119 11.37 19.11 -17.66
C SER A 119 12.85 19.50 -17.49
N THR A 120 13.77 18.54 -17.34
CA THR A 120 15.23 18.81 -17.26
C THR A 120 15.93 18.87 -18.63
N VAL A 121 15.16 18.84 -19.73
CA VAL A 121 15.66 19.14 -21.08
C VAL A 121 15.22 20.56 -21.46
N ILE A 122 15.75 21.57 -20.76
CA ILE A 122 15.78 22.97 -21.18
C ILE A 122 17.11 23.56 -20.73
#